data_AF-A0AA89LQI5-F1
#
_entry.id   AF-A0AA89LQI5-F1
#
_cell.length_a   1.000
_cell.length_b   1.000
_cell.length_c   1.000
_cell.angle_alpha   90.00
_cell.angle_beta   90.00
_cell.angle_gamma   90.00
#
_symmetry.space_group_name_H-M   'P 1'
#
loop_
_entity.id
_entity.type
_entity.pdbx_description
1 polymer ?
#
loop_
_entity_poly.entity_id
_entity_poly.type
_entity_poly.pdbx_seq_one_letter_code
_entity_poly.pdbx_strand_id
1 'polypeptide(L)' 'MMKAYQIAPFGLRMQPELREYLTEQAQKNFRSLNNEIIQRLEASRQKENAQPAATGQALVTQ' A
#
# COMPACT_ATOMS: atom_id res chain seq x y z
N MET A 1 5.33 -17.00 -25.12
CA MET A 1 5.99 -15.81 -24.55
C MET A 1 4.94 -14.94 -23.88
N MET A 2 5.04 -14.71 -22.57
CA MET A 2 4.14 -13.76 -21.88
C MET A 2 4.42 -12.35 -22.40
N LYS A 3 3.35 -11.66 -22.81
CA LYS A 3 3.41 -10.27 -23.30
C LYS A 3 3.75 -9.39 -22.11
N ALA A 4 5.01 -9.02 -21.95
CA ALA A 4 5.43 -8.04 -20.98
C ALA A 4 4.67 -6.74 -21.30
N TYR A 5 3.69 -6.39 -20.48
CA TYR A 5 3.11 -5.05 -20.53
C TYR A 5 4.26 -4.09 -20.23
N GLN A 6 4.71 -3.35 -21.24
CA GLN A 6 5.66 -2.24 -21.06
C GLN A 6 4.91 -1.11 -20.35
N ILE A 7 4.69 -1.28 -19.05
CA ILE A 7 4.20 -0.20 -18.21
C ILE A 7 5.36 0.78 -18.08
N ALA A 8 5.13 2.04 -18.48
CA ALA A 8 6.12 3.08 -18.31
C ALA A 8 6.51 3.19 -16.82
N PRO A 9 7.80 3.35 -16.50
CA PRO A 9 8.24 3.51 -15.11
C PRO A 9 7.54 4.70 -14.44
N PHE A 10 7.05 4.49 -13.22
CA PHE A 10 6.46 5.56 -12.42
C PHE A 10 7.57 6.40 -11.78
N GLY A 11 7.72 7.65 -12.22
CA GLY A 11 8.72 8.59 -11.70
C GLY A 11 8.33 9.14 -10.33
N LEU A 12 8.61 8.39 -9.26
CA LEU A 12 8.33 8.81 -7.88
C LEU A 12 9.50 9.60 -7.29
N ARG A 13 9.23 10.81 -6.79
CA ARG A 13 10.17 11.56 -5.94
C ARG A 13 9.97 11.14 -4.49
N MET A 14 11.06 10.75 -3.83
CA MET A 14 11.03 10.21 -2.47
C MET A 14 12.21 10.75 -1.67
N GLN A 15 11.98 11.09 -0.40
CA GLN A 15 13.07 11.44 0.51
C GLN A 15 14.03 10.25 0.69
N PRO A 16 15.35 10.47 0.81
CA PRO A 16 16.34 9.39 0.89
C PRO A 16 16.06 8.40 2.02
N GLU A 17 15.77 8.91 3.22
CA GLU A 17 15.48 8.11 4.41
C GLU A 17 14.29 7.17 4.21
N LEU A 18 13.22 7.68 3.59
CA LEU A 18 12.04 6.86 3.28
C LEU A 18 12.36 5.78 2.24
N ARG A 19 13.21 6.10 1.25
CA ARG A 19 13.64 5.14 0.23
C ARG A 19 14.47 4.01 0.83
N GLU A 20 15.40 4.34 1.70
CA GLU A 20 16.24 3.37 2.41
C GLU A 20 15.37 2.45 3.26
N TYR A 21 14.50 3.02 4.10
CA TYR A 21 13.56 2.27 4.90
C TYR A 21 12.70 1.31 4.05
N LEU A 22 12.08 1.79 2.96
CA LEU A 22 11.25 0.94 2.10
C LEU A 22 12.07 -0.14 1.38
N THR A 23 13.34 0.14 1.05
CA THR A 23 14.23 -0.84 0.43
C THR A 23 14.56 -1.98 1.39
N GLU A 24 14.85 -1.69 2.66
CA GLU A 24 15.07 -2.71 3.68
C GLU A 24 13.83 -3.58 3.92
N GLN A 25 12.66 -2.95 3.96
CA GLN A 25 11.39 -3.67 4.15
C GLN A 25 11.08 -4.58 2.95
N ALA A 26 11.36 -4.10 1.72
CA ALA A 26 11.22 -4.91 0.53
C ALA A 26 12.12 -6.15 0.56
N GLN A 27 13.38 -5.99 1.00
CA GLN A 27 14.32 -7.11 1.16
C GLN A 27 13.81 -8.14 2.19
N LYS A 28 13.37 -7.68 3.37
CA LYS A 28 12.78 -8.54 4.42
C LYS A 28 11.55 -9.32 3.92
N ASN A 29 10.78 -8.72 3.01
CA ASN A 29 9.57 -9.31 2.44
C ASN A 29 9.82 -10.11 1.15
N PHE A 30 11.07 -10.27 0.71
CA PHE A 30 11.44 -10.91 -0.57
C PHE A 30 10.73 -10.28 -1.78
N ARG A 31 10.62 -8.95 -1.80
CA ARG A 31 9.95 -8.15 -2.83
C ARG A 31 10.93 -7.15 -3.46
N SER A 32 10.63 -6.72 -4.68
CA SER A 32 11.25 -5.51 -5.23
C SER A 32 10.70 -4.27 -4.49
N LEU A 33 11.47 -3.18 -4.48
CA LEU A 33 11.03 -1.90 -3.90
C LEU A 33 9.67 -1.46 -4.48
N ASN A 34 9.49 -1.62 -5.80
CA ASN A 34 8.24 -1.28 -6.46
C ASN A 34 7.07 -2.13 -5.94
N ASN A 35 7.26 -3.44 -5.78
CA ASN A 35 6.19 -4.31 -5.28
C ASN A 35 5.86 -4.01 -3.81
N GLU A 36 6.85 -3.68 -2.99
CA GLU A 36 6.62 -3.24 -1.61
C GLU A 36 5.80 -1.95 -1.55
N ILE A 37 6.10 -0.96 -2.39
CA ILE A 37 5.32 0.29 -2.48
C ILE A 37 3.87 -0.01 -2.88
N ILE A 38 3.66 -0.82 -3.93
CA ILE A 38 2.31 -1.20 -4.39
C ILE A 38 1.52 -1.91 -3.28
N GLN A 39 2.15 -2.83 -2.55
CA GLN A 39 1.50 -3.55 -1.45
C GLN A 39 1.07 -2.63 -0.31
N ARG A 40 1.89 -1.63 0.04
CA ARG A 40 1.52 -0.62 1.05
C ARG A 40 0.39 0.28 0.58
N LEU A 41 0.40 0.70 -0.69
CA LEU A 41 -0.66 1.52 -1.27
C LEU A 41 -1.99 0.76 -1.32
N GLU A 42 -1.97 -0.51 -1.72
CA GLU A 42 -3.16 -1.36 -1.75
C GLU A 42 -3.71 -1.60 -0.34
N ALA A 43 -2.83 -1.84 0.65
CA ALA A 43 -3.24 -1.94 2.04
C ALA A 43 -3.85 -0.64 2.58
N SER A 44 -3.32 0.54 2.20
CA SER A 44 -3.92 1.84 2.54
C SER A 44 -5.32 1.95 1.94
N ARG A 45 -5.44 1.69 0.63
CA ARG A 45 -6.71 1.73 -0.11
C ARG A 45 -7.76 0.81 0.50
N GLN A 46 -7.38 -0.39 0.94
CA GLN A 46 -8.31 -1.32 1.60
C GLN A 46 -8.78 -0.80 2.95
N LYS A 47 -7.91 -0.17 3.75
CA LYS A 47 -8.29 0.45 5.03
C LYS A 47 -9.23 1.63 4.85
N GLU A 48 -8.97 2.48 3.86
CA GLU A 48 -9.83 3.61 3.49
C GLU A 48 -11.22 3.14 3.08
N ASN A 49 -11.31 2.06 2.27
CA ASN A 49 -12.58 1.49 1.83
C ASN A 49 -13.30 0.64 2.90
N ALA A 50 -12.59 0.18 3.93
CA ALA A 50 -13.17 -0.61 5.02
C ALA A 50 -13.89 0.24 6.09
N GLN A 51 -13.81 1.57 6.00
CA GLN A 51 -14.58 2.50 6.83
C GLN A 51 -15.64 3.16 5.91
N PRO A 52 -16.98 2.98 6.15
CA PRO A 52 -17.65 2.92 7.44
C PRO A 52 -18.69 1.78 7.59
N ALA A 53 -18.47 0.84 8.51
CA ALA A 53 -19.52 -0.07 8.98
C ALA A 53 -19.43 -0.32 10.48
N ALA A 54 -19.24 0.73 11.29
CA ALA A 54 -19.52 0.69 12.74
C ALA A 54 -19.38 2.09 13.36
N THR A 55 -20.33 2.98 13.10
CA THR A 55 -20.72 3.94 14.14
C THR A 55 -22.03 3.40 14.70
N GLY A 56 -21.90 2.56 15.72
CA GLY A 56 -23.03 1.90 16.37
C GLY A 56 -24.01 2.93 16.93
N GLN A 57 -25.17 3.04 16.29
CA GLN A 57 -26.38 3.47 16.98
C GLN A 57 -26.82 2.31 17.86
N ALA A 58 -26.18 2.19 19.02
CA ALA A 58 -26.67 1.39 20.13
C ALA A 58 -26.57 2.28 21.37
N LEU A 59 -27.47 3.24 21.49
CA LEU A 59 -27.77 3.89 22.76
C LEU A 59 -29.28 4.00 22.96
N VAL A 60 -29.75 2.99 23.70
CA VAL A 60 -30.78 3.06 24.74
C VAL A 60 -32.23 3.23 24.28
N THR A 61 -32.90 2.08 24.13
CA THR A 61 -34.27 1.89 24.61
C THR A 61 -34.28 2.06 26.14
N GLN A 62 -34.98 3.08 26.62
CA GLN A 62 -35.82 3.05 27.82
C GLN A 62 -36.69 4.31 27.85
#